data_AF-A0AAN7VXD2-F1
#
_entry.id   AF-A0AAN7VXD2-F1
#
_cell.length_a   1.000
_cell.length_b   1.000
_cell.length_c   1.000
_cell.angle_alpha   90.00
_cell.angle_beta   90.00
_cell.angle_gamma   90.00
#
_symmetry.space_group_name_H-M   'P 1'
#
loop_
_entity.id
_entity.type
_entity.pdbx_description
1 polymer ?
#
loop_
_entity_poly.entity_id
_entity_poly.type
_entity_poly.pdbx_seq_one_letter_code
_entity_poly.pdbx_strand_id
1 'polypeptide(L)'
;MDPNQQIQVPIDDPNADTEWNDILRKHNIIPQKPPSPTPLIQEALEQARQLAHENRLEGKDLEELDELEEDEDEAFLDSYRAKRIAELATITTKSVYGQVYPVQKPEYPVAVTEESMKAWVCVLLTSSSGMNVESQRLVEVWRELATKWGDVKFCQMRADLCIEGYPDKNTPTVLIYKDGEIRRQIVTLKELGGDRTGAGEVEQVLLSLGAIKHGDPRFKKKGTDGDGDGEGRQRDGRAVRGSKRGVSDGKDDDDGDSDWE
;
A
#
# COMPACT_ATOMS: atom_id res chain seq x y z
N MET A 1 17.96 -39.25 71.91
CA MET A 1 17.28 -38.38 70.93
C MET A 1 16.82 -39.29 69.80
N ASP A 2 15.51 -39.27 69.57
CA ASP A 2 14.70 -40.32 68.94
C ASP A 2 14.97 -40.57 67.45
N PRO A 3 14.88 -41.82 66.96
CA PRO A 3 15.18 -42.21 65.58
C PRO A 3 14.08 -41.88 64.55
N ASN A 4 13.11 -41.01 64.88
CA ASN A 4 11.95 -40.76 64.02
C ASN A 4 11.77 -39.28 63.65
N GLN A 5 12.88 -38.60 63.37
CA GLN A 5 12.85 -37.22 62.90
C GLN A 5 12.64 -37.22 61.38
N GLN A 6 11.39 -37.08 60.96
CA GLN A 6 11.06 -36.84 59.56
C GLN A 6 11.71 -35.52 59.14
N ILE A 7 12.74 -35.62 58.31
CA ILE A 7 13.45 -34.48 57.74
C ILE A 7 12.47 -33.81 56.76
N GLN A 8 11.87 -32.70 57.18
CA GLN A 8 11.09 -31.85 56.28
C GLN A 8 12.08 -31.11 55.39
N VAL A 9 12.27 -31.64 54.19
CA VAL A 9 13.02 -30.99 53.13
C VAL A 9 12.19 -29.79 52.67
N PRO A 10 12.68 -28.55 52.77
CA PRO A 10 12.00 -27.40 52.19
C PRO A 10 11.84 -27.66 50.70
N ILE A 11 10.61 -27.69 50.21
CA ILE A 11 10.34 -27.78 48.77
C ILE A 11 10.62 -26.37 48.24
N ASP A 12 11.90 -26.09 47.96
CA ASP A 12 12.29 -24.95 47.14
C ASP A 12 11.59 -25.12 45.78
N ASP A 13 10.88 -24.07 45.37
CA ASP A 13 10.16 -23.87 44.10
C ASP A 13 9.82 -25.15 43.28
N PRO A 14 8.55 -25.57 43.18
CA PRO A 14 8.11 -26.75 42.42
C PRO A 14 8.56 -26.78 40.94
N ASN A 15 9.02 -25.64 40.40
CA ASN A 15 9.52 -25.51 39.04
C ASN A 15 11.06 -25.49 38.93
N ALA A 16 11.79 -25.58 40.04
CA ALA A 16 13.24 -25.67 40.04
C ALA A 16 13.71 -27.01 39.43
N ASP A 17 14.64 -26.95 38.48
CA ASP A 17 15.20 -28.14 37.82
C ASP A 17 16.42 -28.64 38.62
N THR A 18 16.14 -29.28 39.76
CA THR A 18 17.15 -29.98 40.56
C THR A 18 17.06 -31.49 40.32
N GLU A 19 18.18 -32.20 40.46
CA GLU A 19 18.23 -33.67 40.33
C GLU A 19 17.22 -34.36 41.28
N TRP A 20 16.90 -33.73 42.40
CA TRP A 20 15.88 -34.18 43.34
C TRP A 20 14.45 -34.03 42.79
N ASN A 21 14.12 -32.91 42.14
CA ASN A 21 12.77 -32.69 41.57
C ASN A 21 12.47 -33.62 40.39
N ASP A 22 13.47 -34.00 39.60
CA ASP A 22 13.28 -34.97 38.51
C ASP A 22 13.03 -36.40 39.01
N ILE A 23 13.69 -36.79 40.11
CA ILE A 23 13.41 -38.06 40.79
C ILE A 23 11.97 -38.06 41.34
N LEU A 24 11.51 -36.94 41.92
CA LEU A 24 10.13 -36.80 42.43
C LEU A 24 9.07 -36.82 41.32
N ARG A 25 9.35 -36.23 40.14
CA ARG A 25 8.49 -36.34 38.93
C ARG A 25 8.41 -37.78 38.44
N LYS A 26 9.52 -38.52 38.45
CA LYS A 26 9.59 -39.95 38.06
C LYS A 26 8.86 -40.88 39.03
N HIS A 27 8.85 -40.54 40.32
CA HIS A 27 8.10 -41.25 41.37
C HIS A 27 6.64 -40.78 41.50
N ASN A 28 6.15 -39.93 40.59
CA ASN A 28 4.75 -39.46 40.54
C ASN A 28 4.30 -38.62 41.76
N ILE A 29 5.26 -38.03 42.48
CA ILE A 29 5.03 -37.19 43.67
C ILE A 29 4.76 -35.72 43.25
N ILE A 30 5.31 -35.29 42.12
CA ILE A 30 5.12 -33.94 41.52
C ILE A 30 4.67 -34.11 40.05
N PRO A 31 3.76 -33.27 39.51
CA PRO A 31 3.34 -33.33 38.11
C PRO A 31 4.52 -33.20 37.13
N GLN A 32 4.44 -33.89 36.00
CA GLN A 32 5.46 -33.77 34.96
C GLN A 32 5.41 -32.40 34.29
N LYS A 33 6.59 -31.88 33.92
CA LYS A 33 6.74 -30.59 33.25
C LYS A 33 6.12 -30.69 31.84
N PRO A 34 5.40 -29.65 31.37
CA PRO A 34 4.95 -29.63 29.98
C PRO A 34 6.16 -29.78 29.05
N PRO A 35 6.02 -30.52 27.93
CA PRO A 35 7.09 -30.66 26.95
C PRO A 35 7.55 -29.28 26.48
N SER A 36 8.86 -29.09 26.32
CA SER A 36 9.36 -27.78 25.88
C SER A 36 8.84 -27.49 24.48
N PRO A 37 8.44 -26.24 24.17
CA PRO A 37 7.94 -25.85 22.85
C PRO A 37 9.05 -25.78 21.78
N THR A 38 10.30 -26.08 22.13
CA THR A 38 11.49 -26.00 21.27
C THR A 38 11.38 -26.73 19.91
N PRO A 39 10.86 -27.97 19.81
CA PRO A 39 10.75 -28.65 18.51
C PRO A 39 9.70 -28.01 17.59
N LEU A 40 8.59 -27.49 18.14
CA LEU A 40 7.57 -26.78 17.38
C LEU A 40 8.09 -25.43 16.85
N ILE A 41 8.91 -24.74 17.66
CA ILE A 41 9.54 -23.48 17.26
C ILE A 41 10.55 -23.73 16.12
N GLN A 42 11.28 -24.84 16.18
CA GLN A 42 12.27 -25.20 15.16
C GLN A 42 11.61 -25.56 13.82
N GLU A 43 10.55 -26.36 13.85
CA GLU A 43 9.76 -26.70 12.66
C GLU A 43 9.12 -25.45 12.04
N ALA A 44 8.55 -24.56 12.85
CA ALA A 44 8.00 -23.29 12.37
C ALA A 44 9.06 -22.39 11.73
N LEU A 45 10.28 -22.38 12.27
CA LEU A 45 11.39 -21.60 11.72
C LEU A 45 11.89 -22.17 10.37
N GLU A 46 11.93 -23.49 10.23
CA GLU A 46 12.29 -24.15 8.97
C GLU A 46 11.24 -23.90 7.88
N GLN A 47 9.95 -23.99 8.22
CA GLN A 47 8.85 -23.64 7.32
C GLN A 47 8.89 -22.17 6.92
N ALA A 48 9.16 -21.26 7.87
CA ALA A 48 9.31 -19.84 7.58
C ALA A 48 10.49 -19.58 6.63
N ARG A 49 11.60 -20.33 6.77
CA ARG A 49 12.76 -20.22 5.88
C ARG A 49 12.46 -20.73 4.47
N GLN A 50 11.70 -21.82 4.34
CA GLN A 50 11.25 -22.33 3.04
C GLN A 50 10.30 -21.35 2.35
N LEU A 51 9.29 -20.85 3.06
CA LEU A 51 8.38 -19.81 2.57
C LEU A 51 9.14 -18.54 2.17
N ALA A 52 10.13 -18.12 2.96
CA ALA A 52 10.95 -16.96 2.62
C ALA A 52 11.78 -17.20 1.37
N HIS A 53 12.29 -18.43 1.16
CA HIS A 53 13.01 -18.81 -0.05
C HIS A 53 12.09 -18.85 -1.28
N GLU A 54 10.87 -19.38 -1.14
CA GLU A 54 9.87 -19.43 -2.21
C GLU A 54 9.36 -18.03 -2.60
N ASN A 55 9.14 -17.16 -1.62
CA ASN A 55 8.69 -15.78 -1.82
C ASN A 55 9.85 -14.79 -2.05
N ARG A 56 11.11 -15.24 -2.11
CA ARG A 56 12.30 -14.36 -2.21
C ARG A 56 12.31 -13.47 -3.45
N LEU A 57 11.53 -13.84 -4.45
CA LEU A 57 11.41 -13.15 -5.72
C LEU A 57 10.13 -12.31 -5.80
N GLU A 58 9.13 -12.58 -4.94
CA GLU A 58 7.87 -11.85 -4.94
C GLU A 58 8.12 -10.36 -4.63
N GLY A 59 7.66 -9.50 -5.52
CA GLY A 59 7.81 -8.04 -5.37
C GLY A 59 9.19 -7.48 -5.71
N LYS A 60 10.10 -8.30 -6.29
CA LYS A 60 11.33 -7.80 -6.92
C LYS A 60 11.06 -7.24 -8.32
N ASP A 61 11.81 -6.21 -8.67
CA ASP A 61 11.84 -5.60 -9.99
C ASP A 61 12.84 -6.29 -10.93
N LEU A 62 12.76 -6.02 -12.24
CA LEU A 62 13.59 -6.69 -13.25
C LEU A 62 15.10 -6.45 -13.03
N GLU A 63 15.47 -5.28 -12.50
CA GLU A 63 16.85 -4.90 -12.19
C GLU A 63 17.38 -5.65 -10.97
N GLU A 64 16.56 -5.83 -9.93
CA GLU A 64 16.91 -6.62 -8.74
C GLU A 64 17.02 -8.13 -9.04
N LEU A 65 16.40 -8.58 -10.13
CA LEU A 65 16.48 -9.96 -10.60
C LEU A 65 17.80 -10.22 -11.35
N ASP A 66 18.32 -9.21 -12.06
CA ASP A 66 19.61 -9.26 -12.75
C ASP A 66 20.77 -9.40 -11.76
N GLU A 67 20.70 -8.74 -10.60
CA GLU A 67 21.70 -8.91 -9.53
C GLU A 67 21.74 -10.33 -8.94
N LEU A 68 20.69 -11.13 -9.13
CA LEU A 68 20.61 -12.53 -8.67
C LEU A 68 21.05 -13.52 -9.75
N GLU A 69 21.43 -13.07 -10.96
CA GLU A 69 21.96 -13.94 -12.03
C GLU A 69 23.25 -14.68 -11.62
N GLU A 70 24.03 -14.14 -10.66
CA GLU A 70 25.27 -14.78 -10.22
C GLU A 70 25.04 -15.99 -9.28
N ASP A 71 23.88 -16.07 -8.62
CA ASP A 71 23.60 -17.07 -7.58
C ASP A 71 22.65 -18.21 -8.03
N GLU A 72 21.96 -18.07 -9.18
CA GLU A 72 20.88 -18.96 -9.59
C GLU A 72 20.98 -19.50 -11.02
N ASP A 73 20.35 -20.66 -11.26
CA ASP A 73 20.33 -21.31 -12.59
C ASP A 73 19.56 -20.46 -13.62
N GLU A 74 20.18 -20.22 -14.79
CA GLU A 74 19.62 -19.45 -15.91
C GLU A 74 18.20 -19.90 -16.32
N ALA A 75 17.93 -21.21 -16.28
CA ALA A 75 16.61 -21.77 -16.59
C ALA A 75 15.51 -21.38 -15.57
N PHE A 76 15.89 -21.17 -14.30
CA PHE A 76 14.95 -20.74 -13.26
C PHE A 76 14.63 -19.25 -13.40
N LEU A 77 15.63 -18.42 -13.67
CA LEU A 77 15.47 -16.98 -13.90
C LEU A 77 14.63 -16.69 -15.16
N ASP A 78 14.83 -17.43 -16.24
CA ASP A 78 13.99 -17.32 -17.45
C ASP A 78 12.53 -17.68 -17.18
N SER A 79 12.28 -18.75 -16.42
CA SER A 79 10.92 -19.13 -16.04
C SER A 79 10.24 -18.06 -15.17
N TYR A 80 11.02 -17.40 -14.30
CA TYR A 80 10.52 -16.34 -13.43
C TYR A 80 10.26 -15.03 -14.21
N ARG A 81 11.18 -14.62 -15.10
CA ARG A 81 10.99 -13.49 -16.03
C ARG A 81 9.72 -13.70 -16.87
N ALA A 82 9.55 -14.89 -17.45
CA ALA A 82 8.36 -15.22 -18.23
C ALA A 82 7.07 -15.13 -17.40
N LYS A 83 7.09 -15.66 -16.16
CA LYS A 83 5.96 -15.57 -15.23
C LYS A 83 5.61 -14.11 -14.89
N ARG A 84 6.60 -13.26 -14.60
CA ARG A 84 6.38 -11.84 -14.28
C ARG A 84 5.86 -11.05 -15.48
N ILE A 85 6.39 -11.28 -16.67
CA ILE A 85 5.88 -10.66 -17.91
C ILE A 85 4.41 -11.03 -18.13
N ALA A 86 4.04 -12.30 -17.94
CA ALA A 86 2.65 -12.75 -18.07
C ALA A 86 1.72 -12.10 -17.02
N GLU A 87 2.19 -11.92 -15.78
CA GLU A 87 1.45 -11.21 -14.73
C GLU A 87 1.21 -9.74 -15.10
N LEU A 88 2.26 -9.02 -15.54
CA LEU A 88 2.16 -7.62 -15.96
C LEU A 88 1.25 -7.45 -17.18
N ALA A 89 1.33 -8.34 -18.16
CA ALA A 89 0.45 -8.36 -19.33
C ALA A 89 -1.02 -8.55 -18.91
N THR A 90 -1.27 -9.43 -17.93
CA THR A 90 -2.60 -9.66 -17.37
C THR A 90 -3.14 -8.42 -16.65
N ILE A 91 -2.31 -7.73 -15.86
CA ILE A 91 -2.70 -6.48 -15.17
C ILE A 91 -3.07 -5.40 -16.21
N THR A 92 -2.24 -5.25 -17.24
CA THR A 92 -2.46 -4.26 -18.32
C THR A 92 -3.77 -4.54 -19.06
N THR A 93 -4.03 -5.81 -19.38
CA THR A 93 -5.26 -6.23 -20.07
C THR A 93 -6.51 -6.00 -19.23
N LYS A 94 -6.41 -6.17 -17.90
CA LYS A 94 -7.51 -5.96 -16.96
C LYS A 94 -7.77 -4.48 -16.64
N SER A 95 -6.81 -3.60 -16.92
CA SER A 95 -6.87 -2.18 -16.61
C SER A 95 -7.78 -1.41 -17.58
N VAL A 96 -9.09 -1.56 -17.46
CA VAL A 96 -10.10 -0.97 -18.36
C VAL A 96 -10.62 0.40 -17.90
N TYR A 97 -10.64 0.67 -16.59
CA TYR A 97 -11.38 1.80 -16.02
C TYR A 97 -10.53 3.09 -15.91
N GLY A 98 -9.35 3.04 -15.29
CA GLY A 98 -8.31 4.10 -15.33
C GLY A 98 -8.66 5.54 -14.90
N GLN A 99 -9.94 5.84 -14.61
CA GLN A 99 -10.46 7.16 -14.29
C GLN A 99 -11.71 7.06 -13.40
N VAL A 100 -12.14 8.19 -12.85
CA VAL A 100 -13.36 8.27 -12.04
C VAL A 100 -14.57 8.52 -12.94
N TYR A 101 -15.60 7.69 -12.79
CA TYR A 101 -16.85 7.79 -13.56
C TYR A 101 -17.94 8.48 -12.75
N PRO A 102 -18.44 9.64 -13.17
CA PRO A 102 -19.64 10.21 -12.57
C PRO A 102 -20.86 9.34 -12.91
N VAL A 103 -21.64 8.95 -11.91
CA VAL A 103 -22.82 8.09 -12.10
C VAL A 103 -24.09 8.87 -11.76
N GLN A 104 -25.13 8.68 -12.56
CA GLN A 104 -26.46 9.19 -12.28
C GLN A 104 -27.39 8.06 -11.81
N LYS A 105 -28.50 8.43 -11.14
CA LYS A 105 -29.50 7.48 -10.63
C LYS A 105 -30.02 6.47 -11.67
N PRO A 106 -30.40 6.86 -12.90
CA PRO A 106 -30.89 5.90 -13.90
C PRO A 106 -29.79 4.94 -14.39
N GLU A 107 -28.53 5.34 -14.34
CA GLU A 107 -27.38 4.55 -14.80
C GLU A 107 -26.84 3.62 -13.71
N TYR A 108 -27.17 3.87 -12.44
CA TYR A 108 -26.63 3.16 -11.30
C TYR A 108 -26.71 1.63 -11.41
N PRO A 109 -27.86 1.01 -11.79
CA PRO A 109 -27.96 -0.45 -11.86
C PRO A 109 -26.96 -1.06 -12.84
N VAL A 110 -26.80 -0.45 -14.01
CA VAL A 110 -25.91 -0.95 -15.07
C VAL A 110 -24.46 -0.60 -14.73
N ALA A 111 -24.19 0.65 -14.35
CA ALA A 111 -22.85 1.15 -14.13
C ALA A 111 -22.18 0.58 -12.86
N VAL A 112 -22.98 0.20 -11.86
CA VAL A 112 -22.50 -0.31 -10.57
C VAL A 112 -22.86 -1.78 -10.39
N THR A 113 -24.15 -2.11 -10.30
CA THR A 113 -24.60 -3.46 -9.91
C THR A 113 -24.23 -4.50 -10.96
N GLU A 114 -24.61 -4.32 -12.22
CA GLU A 114 -24.31 -5.27 -13.30
C GLU A 114 -22.81 -5.33 -13.59
N GLU A 115 -22.13 -4.19 -13.61
CA GLU A 115 -20.69 -4.15 -13.86
C GLU A 115 -19.88 -4.82 -12.74
N SER A 116 -20.39 -4.83 -11.50
CA SER A 116 -19.76 -5.52 -10.38
C SER A 116 -19.72 -7.04 -10.53
N MET A 117 -20.49 -7.62 -11.45
CA MET A 117 -20.38 -9.04 -11.83
C MET A 117 -19.07 -9.34 -12.56
N LYS A 118 -18.50 -8.35 -13.26
CA LYS A 118 -17.25 -8.50 -14.04
C LYS A 118 -16.03 -8.05 -13.24
N ALA A 119 -16.13 -6.90 -12.58
CA ALA A 119 -15.01 -6.26 -11.88
C ALA A 119 -15.40 -5.81 -10.47
N TRP A 120 -14.44 -5.35 -9.68
CA TRP A 120 -14.73 -4.64 -8.45
C TRP A 120 -15.19 -3.22 -8.78
N VAL A 121 -16.29 -2.77 -8.17
CA VAL A 121 -16.82 -1.41 -8.37
C VAL A 121 -16.88 -0.69 -7.04
N CYS A 122 -16.20 0.45 -6.95
CA CYS A 122 -16.21 1.31 -5.78
C CYS A 122 -17.00 2.57 -6.09
N VAL A 123 -18.01 2.90 -5.28
CA VAL A 123 -18.83 4.09 -5.42
C VAL A 123 -18.57 5.04 -4.27
N LEU A 124 -18.16 6.26 -4.60
CA LEU A 124 -18.02 7.36 -3.65
C LEU A 124 -19.28 8.24 -3.68
N LEU A 125 -20.00 8.27 -2.56
CA LEU A 125 -21.10 9.19 -2.31
C LEU A 125 -20.58 10.44 -1.60
N THR A 126 -20.68 11.57 -2.28
CA THR A 126 -20.20 12.87 -1.79
C THR A 126 -21.32 13.73 -1.22
N SER A 127 -20.97 14.63 -0.31
CA SER A 127 -21.87 15.65 0.23
C SER A 127 -22.51 16.51 -0.86
N SER A 128 -23.79 16.85 -0.66
CA SER A 128 -24.54 17.76 -1.54
C SER A 128 -24.14 19.23 -1.37
N SER A 129 -23.64 19.62 -0.19
CA SER A 129 -23.26 20.99 0.14
C SER A 129 -21.92 21.41 -0.46
N GLY A 130 -21.07 20.43 -0.83
CA GLY A 130 -19.72 20.68 -1.34
C GLY A 130 -18.75 21.27 -0.29
N MET A 131 -19.20 21.53 0.94
CA MET A 131 -18.40 22.13 2.02
C MET A 131 -17.79 21.09 2.95
N ASN A 132 -18.15 19.81 2.78
CA ASN A 132 -17.61 18.72 3.59
C ASN A 132 -16.15 18.43 3.18
N VAL A 133 -15.22 18.74 4.08
CA VAL A 133 -13.77 18.61 3.87
C VAL A 133 -13.37 17.15 3.60
N GLU A 134 -13.94 16.20 4.36
CA GLU A 134 -13.71 14.77 4.15
C GLU A 134 -14.08 14.33 2.72
N SER A 135 -15.21 14.81 2.18
CA SER A 135 -15.65 14.50 0.82
C SER A 135 -14.70 15.07 -0.23
N GLN A 136 -14.23 16.31 -0.06
CA GLN A 136 -13.26 16.92 -0.97
C GLN A 136 -11.95 16.13 -0.97
N ARG A 137 -11.46 15.79 0.23
CA ARG A 137 -10.23 15.00 0.41
C ARG A 137 -10.34 13.64 -0.26
N LEU A 138 -11.45 12.93 -0.04
CA LEU A 138 -11.62 11.61 -0.61
C LEU A 138 -11.77 11.67 -2.14
N VAL A 139 -12.35 12.73 -2.71
CA VAL A 139 -12.42 12.92 -4.18
C VAL A 139 -11.02 13.02 -4.80
N GLU A 140 -10.08 13.72 -4.16
CA GLU A 140 -8.69 13.79 -4.62
C GLU A 140 -8.03 12.40 -4.62
N VAL A 141 -8.15 11.70 -3.49
CA VAL A 141 -7.63 10.32 -3.33
C VAL A 141 -8.30 9.37 -4.33
N TRP A 142 -9.59 9.54 -4.62
CA TRP A 142 -10.34 8.71 -5.57
C TRP A 142 -9.76 8.80 -6.98
N ARG A 143 -9.35 10.00 -7.41
CA ARG A 143 -8.72 10.21 -8.72
C ARG A 143 -7.36 9.56 -8.81
N GLU A 144 -6.53 9.70 -7.77
CA GLU A 144 -5.23 9.03 -7.67
C GLU A 144 -5.38 7.51 -7.79
N LEU A 145 -6.30 6.93 -7.01
CA LEU A 145 -6.55 5.49 -7.01
C LEU A 145 -7.11 4.99 -8.32
N ALA A 146 -8.00 5.73 -8.98
CA ALA A 146 -8.58 5.32 -10.25
C ALA A 146 -7.53 5.22 -11.37
N THR A 147 -6.54 6.13 -11.38
CA THR A 147 -5.42 6.07 -12.32
C THR A 147 -4.45 4.94 -11.99
N LYS A 148 -4.23 4.68 -10.70
CA LYS A 148 -3.33 3.63 -10.22
C LYS A 148 -3.89 2.21 -10.41
N TRP A 149 -5.18 2.03 -10.14
CA TRP A 149 -5.87 0.74 -10.11
C TRP A 149 -6.93 0.65 -11.21
N GLY A 150 -6.49 0.69 -12.47
CA GLY A 150 -7.42 0.71 -13.61
C GLY A 150 -8.21 -0.59 -13.81
N ASP A 151 -7.90 -1.67 -13.08
CA ASP A 151 -8.66 -2.92 -13.01
C ASP A 151 -9.84 -2.87 -12.03
N VAL A 152 -9.94 -1.80 -11.22
CA VAL A 152 -11.07 -1.51 -10.34
C VAL A 152 -11.82 -0.31 -10.89
N LYS A 153 -13.15 -0.38 -10.92
CA LYS A 153 -13.98 0.73 -11.39
C LYS A 153 -14.26 1.69 -10.24
N PHE A 154 -13.85 2.95 -10.39
CA PHE A 154 -14.13 4.01 -9.43
C PHE A 154 -15.25 4.90 -9.95
N CYS A 155 -16.37 4.92 -9.22
CA CYS A 155 -17.54 5.72 -9.51
C CYS A 155 -17.69 6.84 -8.47
N GLN A 156 -18.28 7.96 -8.87
CA GLN A 156 -18.60 9.07 -7.99
C GLN A 156 -20.05 9.53 -8.23
N MET A 157 -20.78 9.79 -7.15
CA MET A 157 -22.14 10.30 -7.20
C MET A 157 -22.41 11.21 -6.00
N ARG A 158 -23.37 12.13 -6.12
CA ARG A 158 -23.86 12.86 -4.95
C ARG A 158 -24.77 11.96 -4.10
N ALA A 159 -24.62 12.03 -2.79
CA ALA A 159 -25.35 11.17 -1.87
C ALA A 159 -26.88 11.35 -1.97
N ASP A 160 -27.34 12.59 -2.10
CA ASP A 160 -28.76 12.95 -2.22
C ASP A 160 -29.42 12.43 -3.51
N LEU A 161 -28.65 12.34 -4.61
CA LEU A 161 -29.12 11.77 -5.86
C LEU A 161 -29.19 10.24 -5.81
N CYS A 162 -28.30 9.60 -5.04
CA CYS A 162 -28.27 8.15 -4.90
C CYS A 162 -29.38 7.67 -3.94
N ILE A 163 -29.47 8.33 -2.78
CA ILE A 163 -30.40 8.00 -1.70
C ILE A 163 -31.10 9.29 -1.28
N GLU A 164 -32.41 9.34 -1.48
CA GLU A 164 -33.20 10.53 -1.18
C GLU A 164 -33.18 10.84 0.33
N GLY A 165 -32.81 12.07 0.70
CA GLY A 165 -32.69 12.47 2.10
C GLY A 165 -31.51 11.88 2.86
N TYR A 166 -30.48 11.36 2.17
CA TYR A 166 -29.29 10.83 2.84
C TYR A 166 -28.63 11.92 3.71
N PRO A 167 -28.35 11.66 5.01
CA PRO A 167 -27.80 12.68 5.89
C PRO A 167 -26.40 13.12 5.44
N ASP A 168 -26.21 14.42 5.23
CA ASP A 168 -24.92 14.99 4.79
C ASP A 168 -23.79 14.68 5.80
N LYS A 169 -24.11 14.56 7.10
CA LYS A 169 -23.17 14.13 8.17
C LYS A 169 -22.60 12.71 8.01
N ASN A 170 -23.25 11.87 7.20
CA ASN A 170 -22.79 10.52 6.92
C ASN A 170 -21.86 10.50 5.70
N THR A 171 -21.69 11.62 5.00
CA THR A 171 -20.81 11.73 3.84
C THR A 171 -19.38 12.14 4.25
N PRO A 172 -18.34 11.68 3.53
CA PRO A 172 -18.43 10.78 2.36
C PRO A 172 -18.77 9.34 2.75
N THR A 173 -19.46 8.62 1.88
CA THR A 173 -19.74 7.19 2.04
C THR A 173 -19.14 6.42 0.87
N VAL A 174 -18.38 5.37 1.16
CA VAL A 174 -17.84 4.46 0.15
C VAL A 174 -18.63 3.16 0.17
N LEU A 175 -19.13 2.77 -0.99
CA LEU A 175 -19.79 1.48 -1.22
C LEU A 175 -18.92 0.65 -2.16
N ILE A 176 -18.52 -0.55 -1.73
CA ILE A 176 -17.69 -1.45 -2.52
C ILE A 176 -18.55 -2.65 -2.93
N TYR A 177 -18.72 -2.82 -4.23
CA TYR A 177 -19.54 -3.85 -4.85
C TYR A 177 -18.67 -4.93 -5.50
N LYS A 178 -19.15 -6.17 -5.41
CA LYS A 178 -18.64 -7.32 -6.15
C LYS A 178 -19.71 -8.38 -6.26
N ASP A 179 -19.89 -8.92 -7.45
CA ASP A 179 -20.86 -9.96 -7.79
C ASP A 179 -22.33 -9.55 -7.53
N GLY A 180 -22.66 -8.28 -7.79
CA GLY A 180 -24.01 -7.73 -7.66
C GLY A 180 -24.36 -7.28 -6.24
N GLU A 181 -23.49 -7.53 -5.26
CA GLU A 181 -23.75 -7.24 -3.84
C GLU A 181 -22.74 -6.26 -3.26
N ILE A 182 -23.14 -5.58 -2.17
CA ILE A 182 -22.26 -4.71 -1.39
C ILE A 182 -21.38 -5.59 -0.49
N ARG A 183 -20.07 -5.61 -0.73
CA ARG A 183 -19.10 -6.32 0.10
C ARG A 183 -18.66 -5.52 1.31
N ARG A 184 -18.54 -4.19 1.16
CA ARG A 184 -18.14 -3.29 2.23
C ARG A 184 -18.82 -1.94 2.07
N GLN A 185 -19.22 -1.37 3.20
CA GLN A 185 -19.71 0.00 3.29
C GLN A 185 -18.89 0.72 4.36
N ILE A 186 -18.39 1.91 4.02
CA ILE A 186 -17.66 2.78 4.94
C ILE A 186 -18.41 4.11 4.96
N VAL A 187 -18.88 4.51 6.13
CA VAL A 187 -19.62 5.75 6.34
C VAL A 187 -18.69 6.73 7.05
N THR A 188 -18.51 7.92 6.49
CA THR A 188 -17.49 8.92 6.87
C THR A 188 -16.05 8.40 6.75
N LEU A 189 -15.06 9.28 6.90
CA LEU A 189 -13.65 8.89 6.89
C LEU A 189 -13.12 8.44 8.26
N LYS A 190 -13.95 8.31 9.28
CA LYS A 190 -13.50 7.98 10.66
C LYS A 190 -12.67 6.70 10.74
N GLU A 191 -13.04 5.67 9.98
CA GLU A 191 -12.30 4.40 9.92
C GLU A 191 -11.00 4.50 9.10
N LEU A 192 -10.87 5.55 8.28
CA LEU A 192 -9.76 5.78 7.34
C LEU A 192 -8.86 6.95 7.75
N GLY A 193 -8.94 7.40 9.01
CA GLY A 193 -8.09 8.50 9.52
C GLY A 193 -8.67 9.92 9.39
N GLY A 194 -9.95 10.05 9.02
CA GLY A 194 -10.68 11.32 8.96
C GLY A 194 -10.15 12.25 7.87
N ASP A 195 -9.94 13.52 8.21
CA ASP A 195 -9.43 14.53 7.27
C ASP A 195 -8.03 14.22 6.69
N ARG A 196 -7.30 13.27 7.29
CA ARG A 196 -5.96 12.87 6.87
C ARG A 196 -5.94 11.60 6.00
N THR A 197 -7.09 11.06 5.61
CA THR A 197 -7.14 9.90 4.72
C THR A 197 -6.30 10.13 3.46
N GLY A 198 -5.44 9.18 3.15
CA GLY A 198 -4.68 9.10 1.91
C GLY A 198 -5.08 7.89 1.08
N ALA A 199 -4.35 7.69 -0.03
CA ALA A 199 -4.53 6.53 -0.90
C ALA A 199 -4.26 5.22 -0.15
N GLY A 200 -3.25 5.20 0.72
CA GLY A 200 -2.82 4.00 1.45
C GLY A 200 -3.94 3.38 2.30
N GLU A 201 -4.73 4.17 3.01
CA GLU A 201 -5.82 3.65 3.85
C GLU A 201 -6.92 2.98 3.02
N VAL A 202 -7.27 3.56 1.86
CA VAL A 202 -8.24 2.96 0.95
C VAL A 202 -7.68 1.71 0.29
N GLU A 203 -6.39 1.71 -0.07
CA GLU A 203 -5.71 0.55 -0.62
C GLU A 203 -5.68 -0.63 0.36
N GLN A 204 -5.48 -0.37 1.67
CA GLN A 204 -5.57 -1.42 2.68
C GLN A 204 -6.96 -2.05 2.76
N VAL A 205 -8.01 -1.24 2.61
CA VAL A 205 -9.38 -1.77 2.53
C VAL A 205 -9.54 -2.66 1.29
N LEU A 206 -9.13 -2.17 0.12
CA LEU A 206 -9.24 -2.92 -1.13
C LEU A 206 -8.43 -4.22 -1.10
N LEU A 207 -7.25 -4.20 -0.48
CA LEU A 207 -6.39 -5.35 -0.26
C LEU A 207 -7.08 -6.37 0.65
N SER A 208 -7.66 -5.94 1.77
CA SER A 208 -8.38 -6.81 2.71
C SER A 208 -9.59 -7.51 2.09
N LEU A 209 -10.22 -6.88 1.10
CA LEU A 209 -11.36 -7.42 0.36
C LEU A 209 -10.94 -8.33 -0.81
N GLY A 210 -9.65 -8.38 -1.16
CA GLY A 210 -9.14 -9.09 -2.33
C GLY A 210 -9.48 -8.39 -3.65
N ALA A 211 -9.83 -7.10 -3.62
CA ALA A 211 -9.99 -6.28 -4.82
C ALA A 211 -8.64 -5.99 -5.49
N ILE A 212 -7.59 -5.91 -4.67
CA ILE A 212 -6.20 -5.78 -5.08
C ILE A 212 -5.41 -6.97 -4.52
N LYS A 213 -4.36 -7.41 -5.22
CA LYS A 213 -3.50 -8.51 -4.78
C LYS A 213 -2.38 -8.05 -3.86
N HIS A 214 -2.01 -8.87 -2.88
CA HIS A 214 -0.76 -8.69 -2.14
C HIS A 214 0.43 -8.77 -3.09
N GLY A 215 1.44 -7.91 -2.88
CA GLY A 215 2.66 -7.87 -3.70
C GLY A 215 2.50 -7.25 -5.09
N ASP A 216 1.36 -6.60 -5.39
CA ASP A 216 1.20 -5.90 -6.66
C ASP A 216 2.24 -4.77 -6.78
N PRO A 217 3.02 -4.70 -7.88
CA PRO A 217 4.08 -3.71 -8.04
C PRO A 217 3.55 -2.27 -7.95
N ARG A 218 2.27 -2.05 -8.24
CA ARG A 218 1.63 -0.73 -8.15
C ARG A 218 1.62 -0.18 -6.72
N PHE A 219 1.72 -1.00 -5.67
CA PHE A 219 1.86 -0.49 -4.30
C PHE A 219 3.12 0.36 -4.11
N LYS A 220 4.19 0.06 -4.85
CA LYS A 220 5.46 0.78 -4.77
C LYS A 220 5.46 1.97 -5.76
N LYS A 221 4.96 3.14 -5.34
CA LYS A 221 5.54 4.43 -5.78
C LYS A 221 5.13 5.61 -4.88
N LYS A 222 6.08 6.12 -4.09
CA LYS A 222 6.63 7.47 -4.25
C LYS A 222 7.96 7.56 -3.48
N GLY A 223 9.03 7.20 -4.17
CA GLY A 223 10.40 7.23 -3.66
C GLY A 223 11.46 7.25 -4.76
N THR A 224 11.15 7.82 -5.93
CA THR A 224 12.08 8.12 -7.03
C THR A 224 11.38 9.08 -8.00
N ASP A 225 11.29 10.34 -7.59
CA ASP A 225 11.18 11.51 -8.51
C ASP A 225 12.19 12.57 -8.03
N GLY A 226 13.42 12.09 -7.78
CA GLY A 226 14.60 12.90 -7.53
C GLY A 226 15.74 12.25 -8.29
N ASP A 227 16.25 13.00 -9.26
CA ASP A 227 17.35 12.71 -10.19
C ASP A 227 17.05 12.00 -11.53
N GLY A 228 17.37 12.75 -12.60
CA GLY A 228 17.56 12.34 -14.00
C GLY A 228 16.36 12.59 -14.92
N ASP A 229 16.36 13.41 -15.99
CA ASP A 229 17.46 13.96 -16.77
C ASP A 229 16.96 15.22 -17.50
N GLY A 230 17.38 16.39 -17.02
CA GLY A 230 17.28 17.63 -17.78
C GLY A 230 18.50 17.78 -18.69
N GLU A 231 18.49 17.15 -19.86
CA GLU A 231 19.49 17.41 -20.91
C GLU A 231 19.26 18.79 -21.55
N GLY A 232 19.60 19.84 -20.79
CA GLY A 232 19.80 21.19 -21.28
C GLY A 232 21.13 21.27 -22.03
N ARG A 233 21.05 21.37 -23.36
CA ARG A 233 22.18 21.68 -24.26
C ARG A 233 23.12 22.73 -23.67
N GLN A 234 24.35 22.31 -23.37
CA GLN A 234 25.49 23.19 -23.17
C GLN A 234 25.71 24.06 -24.41
N ARG A 235 25.71 25.38 -24.22
CA ARG A 235 26.41 26.32 -25.08
C ARG A 235 27.38 27.10 -24.22
N ASP A 236 28.65 26.93 -24.57
CA ASP A 236 29.83 27.61 -24.06
C ASP A 236 29.68 29.14 -23.99
N GLY A 237 30.23 29.73 -22.92
CA GLY A 237 30.18 31.17 -22.70
C GLY A 237 31.10 31.67 -21.59
N ARG A 238 32.37 31.26 -21.63
CA ARG A 238 33.58 31.91 -21.07
C ARG A 238 33.37 33.15 -20.17
N ALA A 239 33.50 32.97 -18.85
CA ALA A 239 33.64 34.07 -17.88
C ALA A 239 35.08 34.60 -17.88
N VAL A 240 35.28 35.86 -18.32
CA VAL A 240 36.51 36.64 -18.12
C VAL A 240 36.33 37.53 -16.89
N ARG A 241 37.20 37.32 -15.90
CA ARG A 241 37.42 38.22 -14.75
C ARG A 241 38.02 39.54 -15.20
N GLY A 242 37.55 40.66 -14.65
CA GLY A 242 38.19 41.97 -14.79
C GLY A 242 37.67 43.00 -13.77
N SER A 243 38.54 43.44 -12.88
CA SER A 243 38.31 44.42 -11.81
C SER A 243 38.31 45.89 -12.29
N LYS A 244 37.74 46.76 -11.41
CA LYS A 244 38.03 48.19 -11.14
C LYS A 244 37.24 49.29 -11.88
N ARG A 245 36.52 50.04 -11.03
CA ARG A 245 36.48 51.52 -10.82
C ARG A 245 36.09 52.45 -11.98
N GLY A 246 35.07 53.27 -11.71
CA GLY A 246 35.12 54.72 -11.91
C GLY A 246 34.08 55.35 -12.84
N VAL A 247 33.12 56.06 -12.25
CA VAL A 247 32.56 57.38 -12.63
C VAL A 247 32.26 57.65 -14.12
N SER A 248 30.98 57.88 -14.47
CA SER A 248 30.46 59.22 -14.85
C SER A 248 28.98 59.16 -15.26
N ASP A 249 28.22 60.05 -14.64
CA ASP A 249 26.87 60.53 -14.99
C ASP A 249 26.96 61.51 -16.19
N GLY A 250 25.90 61.66 -16.98
CA GLY A 250 25.83 62.56 -18.15
C GLY A 250 25.23 61.88 -19.39
N LYS A 251 23.90 61.85 -19.62
CA LYS A 251 22.97 62.91 -20.06
C LYS A 251 22.99 63.16 -21.58
N ASP A 252 21.79 63.46 -22.09
CA ASP A 252 21.40 63.98 -23.41
C ASP A 252 21.22 62.88 -24.49
N ASP A 253 19.97 62.57 -24.82
CA ASP A 253 19.12 63.25 -25.82
C ASP A 253 19.68 63.01 -27.24
N ASP A 254 18.95 62.26 -28.07
CA ASP A 254 18.35 62.80 -29.29
C ASP A 254 17.55 61.73 -30.04
N ASP A 255 16.49 62.21 -30.64
CA ASP A 255 15.50 61.51 -31.42
C ASP A 255 16.08 60.98 -32.75
N GLY A 256 15.53 59.89 -33.25
CA GLY A 256 15.94 59.27 -34.51
C GLY A 256 14.89 58.32 -35.05
N ASP A 257 13.71 58.87 -35.30
CA ASP A 257 12.65 58.29 -36.11
C ASP A 257 13.14 58.02 -37.56
N SER A 258 12.49 57.09 -38.26
CA SER A 258 12.65 56.64 -39.67
C SER A 258 13.21 55.23 -39.86
N ASP A 259 12.71 54.42 -40.79
CA ASP A 259 11.49 54.39 -41.59
C ASP A 259 11.56 53.06 -42.39
N TRP A 260 10.41 52.48 -42.69
CA TRP A 260 10.06 51.38 -43.61
C TRP A 260 11.15 50.63 -44.41
N GLU A 261 11.03 49.30 -44.39
CA GLU A 261 10.58 48.48 -45.53
C GLU A 261 9.85 47.21 -45.04
#